data_AF-A0A927IZ76-F1
#
_entry.id   AF-A0A927IZ76-F1
#
_cell.length_a   1.000
_cell.length_b   1.000
_cell.length_c   1.000
_cell.angle_alpha   90.00
_cell.angle_beta   90.00
_cell.angle_gamma   90.00
#
_symmetry.space_group_name_H-M   'P 1'
#
loop_
_entity.id
_entity.type
_entity.pdbx_description
1 polymer ?
#
loop_
_entity_poly.entity_id
_entity_poly.type
_entity_poly.pdbx_seq_one_letter_code
_entity_poly.pdbx_strand_id
1 'polypeptide(L)'
;MSFMDKLRGQLIDIIEFLDDSRDTIVWRFPRQGNEIKNEARLVVREGQTAVFVNEGLLADVFEPGTYTLETKNLPVLSTLKGWKYGFSSPFKAEVYFVSTRQFTDFTWGTQNPVMLRDPELGAVRLRGFGTYALQVVDPPALLRQLVGTDPQFRTEEIGDYLRRTIVGQLGPALAEAGVAAIDLAANQREISQRLAGQLTEDLHEYGVAVPRFVIENVSFPPEVEAALDKRTQMGLVGNLDAYTKFQSADAIETAAANPGGAGEGLGLGMGMAMGQQMARSLGEPAAPAPASTPAPAPAQSTPGGPPPLPAQAAPWFWANGGAQSGPAPVEDLATRTASGEITRDTLVWQQGMSGWEPAGQVAVLAHLFVASPPPLPPTAAGEDA
;
A
#
# COMPACT_ATOMS: atom_id res chain seq x y z
N MET A 1 58.24 -28.39 6.79
CA MET A 1 57.64 -28.74 5.48
C MET A 1 57.96 -30.19 5.18
N SER A 2 57.06 -31.09 5.58
CA SER A 2 57.28 -32.54 5.48
C SER A 2 57.10 -33.02 4.03
N PHE A 3 57.78 -34.09 3.64
CA PHE A 3 57.62 -34.75 2.33
C PHE A 3 56.15 -35.14 2.04
N MET A 4 55.37 -35.42 3.10
CA MET A 4 53.92 -35.64 3.01
C MET A 4 53.12 -34.40 2.60
N ASP A 5 53.58 -33.18 2.93
CA ASP A 5 52.94 -31.93 2.49
C ASP A 5 53.17 -31.70 0.99
N LYS A 6 54.33 -32.12 0.46
CA LYS A 6 54.63 -32.10 -0.98
C LYS A 6 53.81 -33.11 -1.78
N LEU A 7 53.55 -34.30 -1.22
CA LEU A 7 52.72 -35.33 -1.87
C LEU A 7 51.23 -34.99 -1.87
N ARG A 8 50.68 -34.41 -0.79
CA ARG A 8 49.32 -33.81 -0.83
C ARG A 8 49.22 -32.60 -1.76
N GLY A 9 50.34 -31.92 -2.00
CA GLY A 9 50.48 -30.86 -2.98
C GLY A 9 50.27 -31.30 -4.44
N GLN A 10 50.36 -32.59 -4.76
CA GLN A 10 50.21 -33.16 -6.12
C GLN A 10 48.81 -33.69 -6.45
N LEU A 11 47.87 -33.68 -5.50
CA LEU A 11 46.48 -34.02 -5.80
C LEU A 11 45.86 -32.90 -6.65
N ILE A 12 45.20 -33.30 -7.76
CA ILE A 12 44.38 -32.41 -8.58
C ILE A 12 43.41 -31.69 -7.64
N ASP A 13 43.47 -30.38 -7.67
CA ASP A 13 42.63 -29.54 -6.83
C ASP A 13 41.23 -29.50 -7.46
N ILE A 14 40.22 -29.98 -6.73
CA ILE A 14 38.83 -29.90 -7.17
C ILE A 14 38.23 -28.65 -6.53
N ILE A 15 37.90 -27.68 -7.37
CA ILE A 15 37.22 -26.44 -6.99
C ILE A 15 35.75 -26.65 -7.29
N GLU A 16 34.96 -26.80 -6.26
CA GLU A 16 33.51 -26.95 -6.36
C GLU A 16 32.81 -26.29 -5.19
N PHE A 17 31.55 -25.95 -5.40
CA PHE A 17 30.64 -25.52 -4.35
C PHE A 17 29.35 -26.33 -4.42
N LEU A 18 29.00 -26.89 -3.26
CA LEU A 18 27.73 -27.55 -3.00
C LEU A 18 27.00 -26.67 -2.00
N ASP A 19 26.08 -25.85 -2.51
CA ASP A 19 25.23 -25.02 -1.65
C ASP A 19 24.27 -25.92 -0.88
N ASP A 20 24.44 -25.99 0.44
CA ASP A 20 23.50 -26.60 1.37
C ASP A 20 22.56 -25.57 2.01
N SER A 21 22.73 -24.30 1.69
CA SER A 21 21.92 -23.18 2.17
C SER A 21 20.79 -22.82 1.19
N ARG A 22 19.87 -21.97 1.64
CA ARG A 22 18.81 -21.40 0.77
C ARG A 22 18.98 -19.91 0.51
N ASP A 23 20.01 -19.30 1.08
CA ASP A 23 20.19 -17.85 1.12
C ASP A 23 21.57 -17.37 0.66
N THR A 24 22.51 -18.26 0.33
CA THR A 24 23.79 -17.86 -0.24
C THR A 24 23.62 -17.47 -1.71
N ILE A 25 23.93 -16.21 -2.04
CA ILE A 25 23.90 -15.69 -3.41
C ILE A 25 25.30 -15.84 -4.04
N VAL A 26 26.34 -15.45 -3.30
CA VAL A 26 27.73 -15.59 -3.74
C VAL A 26 28.57 -16.23 -2.65
N TRP A 27 29.43 -17.16 -3.05
CA TRP A 27 30.41 -17.78 -2.17
C TRP A 27 31.79 -17.82 -2.81
N ARG A 28 32.81 -17.32 -2.11
CA ARG A 28 34.19 -17.38 -2.55
C ARG A 28 34.86 -18.64 -2.05
N PHE A 29 35.45 -19.40 -2.97
CA PHE A 29 36.20 -20.60 -2.65
C PHE A 29 37.40 -20.29 -1.74
N PRO A 30 37.47 -20.86 -0.52
CA PRO A 30 38.52 -20.53 0.43
C PRO A 30 39.82 -21.23 0.04
N ARG A 31 40.88 -20.44 -0.13
CA ARG A 31 42.22 -20.94 -0.42
C ARG A 31 43.28 -20.12 0.31
N GLN A 32 44.24 -20.78 0.93
CA GLN A 32 45.36 -20.07 1.56
C GLN A 32 46.15 -19.32 0.48
N GLY A 33 46.23 -17.99 0.60
CA GLY A 33 46.97 -17.13 -0.33
C GLY A 33 46.33 -16.95 -1.71
N ASN A 34 45.09 -17.46 -1.92
CA ASN A 34 44.37 -17.42 -3.19
C ASN A 34 45.16 -18.05 -4.36
N GLU A 35 46.00 -19.06 -4.08
CA GLU A 35 46.79 -19.74 -5.13
C GLU A 35 46.06 -20.97 -5.67
N ILE A 36 45.66 -20.88 -6.94
CA ILE A 36 45.07 -21.99 -7.69
C ILE A 36 46.19 -22.76 -8.40
N LYS A 37 46.19 -24.08 -8.22
CA LYS A 37 47.16 -24.97 -8.88
C LYS A 37 46.84 -25.06 -10.37
N ASN A 38 47.87 -25.15 -11.19
CA ASN A 38 47.70 -25.48 -12.60
C ASN A 38 47.05 -26.87 -12.74
N GLU A 39 46.18 -27.05 -13.74
CA GLU A 39 45.41 -28.27 -13.97
C GLU A 39 44.38 -28.60 -12.86
N ALA A 40 44.02 -27.62 -12.03
CA ALA A 40 42.88 -27.74 -11.13
C ALA A 40 41.60 -28.02 -11.93
N ARG A 41 40.69 -28.81 -11.37
CA ARG A 41 39.37 -29.08 -11.95
C ARG A 41 38.34 -28.17 -11.30
N LEU A 42 37.70 -27.34 -12.10
CA LEU A 42 36.55 -26.54 -11.70
C LEU A 42 35.27 -27.30 -12.07
N VAL A 43 34.41 -27.54 -11.08
CA VAL A 43 33.09 -28.14 -11.30
C VAL A 43 32.03 -27.10 -10.97
N VAL A 44 31.39 -26.57 -12.00
CA VAL A 44 30.24 -25.67 -11.92
C VAL A 44 28.98 -26.50 -12.13
N ARG A 45 28.00 -26.39 -11.23
CA ARG A 45 26.75 -27.15 -11.34
C ARG A 45 25.65 -26.30 -11.95
N GLU A 46 24.56 -26.95 -12.32
CA GLU A 46 23.32 -26.27 -12.71
C GLU A 46 22.85 -25.31 -11.62
N GLY A 47 22.31 -24.16 -12.03
CA GLY A 47 21.85 -23.11 -11.10
C GLY A 47 22.97 -22.31 -10.43
N GLN A 48 24.21 -22.44 -10.90
CA GLN A 48 25.32 -21.58 -10.50
C GLN A 48 26.25 -21.26 -11.67
N THR A 49 27.07 -20.25 -11.48
CA THR A 49 28.13 -19.80 -12.38
C THR A 49 29.37 -19.55 -11.56
N ALA A 50 30.56 -19.88 -12.07
CA ALA A 50 31.81 -19.53 -11.41
C ALA A 50 32.45 -18.32 -12.09
N VAL A 51 32.72 -17.27 -11.31
CA VAL A 51 33.41 -16.07 -11.77
C VAL A 51 34.82 -16.06 -11.22
N PHE A 52 35.77 -15.83 -12.12
CA PHE A 52 37.19 -15.84 -11.83
C PHE A 52 37.71 -14.41 -11.70
N VAL A 53 38.41 -14.11 -10.61
CA VAL A 53 39.07 -12.83 -10.38
C VAL A 53 40.56 -13.08 -10.22
N ASN A 54 41.39 -12.49 -11.09
CA ASN A 54 42.86 -12.60 -10.99
C ASN A 54 43.45 -11.23 -10.70
N GLU A 55 44.25 -11.15 -9.64
CA GLU A 55 44.98 -9.93 -9.26
C GLU A 55 44.06 -8.69 -9.15
N GLY A 56 42.81 -8.89 -8.73
CA GLY A 56 41.80 -7.84 -8.56
C GLY A 56 41.01 -7.48 -9.83
N LEU A 57 41.22 -8.17 -10.94
CA LEU A 57 40.47 -7.98 -12.18
C LEU A 57 39.57 -9.19 -12.46
N LEU A 58 38.30 -8.92 -12.81
CA LEU A 58 37.38 -9.92 -13.35
C LEU A 58 37.98 -10.49 -14.65
N ALA A 59 38.25 -11.79 -14.66
CA ALA A 59 38.93 -12.47 -15.75
C ALA A 59 37.94 -13.24 -16.61
N ASP A 60 37.29 -14.26 -16.06
CA ASP A 60 36.50 -15.23 -16.82
C ASP A 60 35.23 -15.66 -16.06
N VAL A 61 34.22 -16.09 -16.81
CA VAL A 61 32.94 -16.57 -16.29
C VAL A 61 32.67 -17.97 -16.86
N PHE A 62 32.39 -18.92 -15.98
CA PHE A 62 32.17 -20.33 -16.33
C PHE A 62 30.73 -20.74 -16.03
N GLU A 63 30.02 -21.13 -17.08
CA GLU A 63 28.68 -21.74 -17.02
C GLU A 63 28.72 -23.17 -16.45
N PRO A 64 27.57 -23.80 -16.12
CA PRO A 64 27.52 -25.18 -15.65
C PRO A 64 28.34 -26.15 -16.52
N GLY A 65 29.23 -26.91 -15.88
CA GLY A 65 30.16 -27.78 -16.58
C GLY A 65 31.39 -28.13 -15.75
N THR A 66 32.24 -29.02 -16.29
CA THR A 66 33.54 -29.35 -15.72
C THR A 66 34.64 -28.78 -16.60
N TYR A 67 35.53 -28.01 -16.00
CA TYR A 67 36.63 -27.33 -16.69
C TYR A 67 37.97 -27.73 -16.07
N THR A 68 38.99 -27.85 -16.91
CA THR A 68 40.38 -27.94 -16.46
C THR A 68 40.98 -26.55 -16.54
N LEU A 69 41.36 -26.00 -15.39
CA LEU A 69 41.94 -24.68 -15.28
C LEU A 69 43.43 -24.75 -15.65
N GLU A 70 43.72 -24.30 -16.87
CA GLU A 70 45.07 -24.09 -17.36
C GLU A 70 45.29 -22.61 -17.62
N THR A 71 46.45 -22.09 -17.23
CA THR A 71 46.82 -20.68 -17.46
C THR A 71 46.71 -20.25 -18.93
N LYS A 72 46.77 -21.20 -19.87
CA LYS A 72 46.67 -20.98 -21.32
C LYS A 72 45.24 -20.83 -21.83
N ASN A 73 44.25 -21.36 -21.11
CA ASN A 73 42.84 -21.43 -21.56
C ASN A 73 41.97 -20.29 -21.00
N LEU A 74 42.61 -19.30 -20.37
CA LEU A 74 41.97 -18.15 -19.72
C LEU A 74 42.26 -16.87 -20.54
N PRO A 75 41.32 -16.38 -21.36
CA PRO A 75 41.57 -15.33 -22.37
C PRO A 75 42.04 -13.98 -21.80
N VAL A 76 41.59 -13.58 -20.61
CA VAL A 76 42.07 -12.34 -19.97
C VAL A 76 43.42 -12.55 -19.26
N LEU A 77 43.65 -13.73 -18.67
CA LEU A 77 44.95 -14.05 -18.04
C LEU A 77 46.08 -14.17 -19.05
N SER A 78 45.80 -14.76 -20.22
CA SER A 78 46.76 -14.87 -21.32
C SER A 78 47.16 -13.51 -21.89
N THR A 79 46.27 -12.51 -21.83
CA THR A 79 46.53 -11.14 -22.31
C THR A 79 47.26 -10.28 -21.25
N LEU A 80 46.91 -10.40 -19.96
CA LEU A 80 47.57 -9.68 -18.86
C LEU A 80 48.98 -10.20 -18.54
N LYS A 81 49.22 -11.52 -18.72
CA LYS A 81 50.48 -12.19 -18.36
C LYS A 81 51.28 -12.65 -19.57
N GLY A 82 51.30 -11.86 -20.65
CA GLY A 82 52.15 -12.09 -21.80
C GLY A 82 53.64 -12.15 -21.42
N TRP A 83 54.12 -13.31 -20.97
CA TRP A 83 55.52 -13.54 -20.69
C TRP A 83 56.00 -14.88 -21.24
N LYS A 84 57.16 -14.80 -21.88
CA LYS A 84 57.71 -15.70 -22.90
C LYS A 84 58.27 -17.03 -22.34
N TYR A 85 57.82 -17.48 -21.17
CA TYR A 85 58.36 -18.67 -20.50
C TYR A 85 57.21 -19.50 -19.92
N GLY A 86 57.07 -20.75 -20.39
CA GLY A 86 55.96 -21.65 -20.09
C GLY A 86 55.64 -21.76 -18.60
N PHE A 87 54.36 -21.58 -18.27
CA PHE A 87 53.87 -21.54 -16.90
C PHE A 87 53.42 -22.93 -16.41
N SER A 88 54.15 -23.47 -15.45
CA SER A 88 53.75 -24.61 -14.60
C SER A 88 53.70 -24.22 -13.11
N SER A 89 53.46 -22.93 -12.81
CA SER A 89 53.42 -22.38 -11.45
C SER A 89 52.00 -21.95 -11.05
N PRO A 90 51.61 -22.10 -9.76
CA PRO A 90 50.33 -21.60 -9.25
C PRO A 90 50.15 -20.11 -9.54
N PHE A 91 48.91 -19.69 -9.75
CA PHE A 91 48.57 -18.28 -9.99
C PHE A 91 47.60 -17.78 -8.91
N LYS A 92 47.69 -16.49 -8.59
CA LYS A 92 46.81 -15.85 -7.59
C LYS A 92 45.46 -15.50 -8.20
N ALA A 93 44.44 -16.27 -7.86
CA ALA A 93 43.08 -16.02 -8.30
C ALA A 93 42.05 -16.41 -7.24
N GLU A 94 40.91 -15.75 -7.33
CA GLU A 94 39.73 -15.99 -6.52
C GLU A 94 38.65 -16.58 -7.42
N VAL A 95 37.93 -17.58 -6.89
CA VAL A 95 36.80 -18.21 -7.58
C VAL A 95 35.55 -17.93 -6.76
N TYR A 96 34.62 -17.22 -7.37
CA TYR A 96 33.32 -16.90 -6.79
C TYR A 96 32.27 -17.77 -7.46
N PHE A 97 31.60 -18.62 -6.68
CA PHE A 97 30.40 -19.30 -7.12
C PHE A 97 29.20 -18.39 -6.87
N VAL A 98 28.48 -18.08 -7.94
CA VAL A 98 27.31 -17.19 -7.94
C VAL A 98 26.09 -18.01 -8.31
N SER A 99 25.07 -17.97 -7.46
CA SER A 99 23.82 -18.69 -7.73
C SER A 99 23.00 -17.96 -8.79
N THR A 100 22.58 -18.68 -9.82
CA THR A 100 21.69 -18.19 -10.89
C THR A 100 20.26 -18.68 -10.72
N ARG A 101 19.95 -19.37 -9.61
CA ARG A 101 18.60 -19.80 -9.27
C ARG A 101 17.74 -18.61 -8.82
N GLN A 102 16.42 -18.82 -8.81
CA GLN A 102 15.50 -17.85 -8.22
C GLN A 102 15.46 -18.01 -6.69
N PHE A 103 15.57 -16.89 -5.99
CA PHE A 103 15.37 -16.77 -4.56
C PHE A 103 13.96 -16.22 -4.33
N THR A 104 13.03 -17.07 -3.86
CA THR A 104 11.60 -16.77 -3.80
C THR A 104 11.11 -16.17 -2.49
N ASP A 105 11.99 -16.12 -1.48
CA ASP A 105 11.59 -15.87 -0.10
C ASP A 105 11.72 -14.39 0.28
N PHE A 106 11.93 -13.50 -0.70
CA PHE A 106 11.99 -12.07 -0.44
C PHE A 106 10.59 -11.48 -0.22
N THR A 107 10.48 -10.66 0.82
CA THR A 107 9.25 -9.93 1.17
C THR A 107 9.43 -8.45 0.96
N TRP A 108 8.34 -7.78 0.59
CA TRP A 108 8.28 -6.33 0.52
C TRP A 108 7.04 -5.82 1.26
N GLY A 109 7.11 -4.57 1.73
CA GLY A 109 6.00 -3.94 2.41
C GLY A 109 6.25 -2.45 2.60
N THR A 110 5.20 -1.65 2.47
CA THR A 110 5.26 -0.21 2.69
C THR A 110 5.36 0.07 4.19
N GLN A 111 6.51 0.61 4.64
CA GLN A 111 6.70 1.00 6.05
C GLN A 111 5.78 2.16 6.44
N ASN A 112 5.66 3.14 5.54
CA ASN A 112 4.73 4.26 5.65
C ASN A 112 3.66 4.14 4.56
N PRO A 113 2.40 4.54 4.82
CA PRO A 113 1.38 4.57 3.79
C PRO A 113 1.79 5.41 2.59
N VAL A 114 1.50 4.90 1.40
CA VAL A 114 1.69 5.58 0.14
C VAL A 114 0.43 6.38 -0.17
N MET A 115 0.58 7.67 -0.42
CA MET A 115 -0.55 8.53 -0.80
C MET A 115 -0.88 8.29 -2.28
N LEU A 116 -2.12 7.90 -2.55
CA LEU A 116 -2.67 7.70 -3.89
C LEU A 116 -3.83 8.68 -4.08
N ARG A 117 -3.90 9.29 -5.27
CA ARG A 117 -5.07 10.07 -5.69
C ARG A 117 -6.04 9.12 -6.38
N ASP A 118 -6.99 8.62 -5.61
CA ASP A 118 -8.04 7.73 -6.06
C ASP A 118 -9.11 8.48 -6.86
N PRO A 119 -9.58 7.92 -8.00
CA PRO A 119 -10.63 8.54 -8.80
C PRO A 119 -12.00 8.61 -8.10
N GLU A 120 -12.31 7.72 -7.16
CA GLU A 120 -13.61 7.68 -6.45
C GLU A 120 -13.54 8.28 -5.05
N LEU A 121 -12.45 8.03 -4.33
CA LEU A 121 -12.29 8.36 -2.91
C LEU A 121 -11.41 9.61 -2.67
N GLY A 122 -10.80 10.17 -3.71
CA GLY A 122 -9.88 11.30 -3.59
C GLY A 122 -8.53 10.89 -3.00
N ALA A 123 -7.94 11.69 -2.11
CA ALA A 123 -6.64 11.36 -1.55
C ALA A 123 -6.75 10.24 -0.49
N VAL A 124 -6.27 9.05 -0.82
CA VAL A 124 -6.24 7.88 0.08
C VAL A 124 -4.80 7.47 0.39
N ARG A 125 -4.59 6.86 1.55
CA ARG A 125 -3.27 6.39 1.99
C ARG A 125 -3.27 4.87 2.04
N LEU A 126 -2.62 4.22 1.09
CA LEU A 126 -2.61 2.77 0.99
C LEU A 126 -1.38 2.17 1.63
N ARG A 127 -1.52 1.01 2.26
CA ARG A 127 -0.40 0.14 2.62
C ARG A 127 -0.44 -1.09 1.75
N GLY A 128 0.71 -1.54 1.29
CA GLY A 128 0.83 -2.74 0.48
C GLY A 128 1.91 -3.67 1.02
N PHE A 129 1.71 -4.97 0.87
CA PHE A 129 2.74 -5.96 1.12
C PHE A 129 2.64 -7.14 0.15
N GLY A 130 3.73 -7.88 0.05
CA GLY A 130 3.77 -9.12 -0.68
C GLY A 130 5.18 -9.69 -0.78
N THR A 131 5.40 -10.46 -1.84
CA THR A 131 6.62 -11.23 -2.08
C THR A 131 7.18 -10.96 -3.46
N TYR A 132 8.48 -11.18 -3.63
CA TYR A 132 9.14 -11.13 -4.93
C TYR A 132 10.23 -12.19 -5.02
N ALA A 133 10.55 -12.57 -6.25
CA ALA A 133 11.69 -13.43 -6.54
C ALA A 133 12.86 -12.57 -7.00
N LEU A 134 14.06 -12.93 -6.56
CA LEU A 134 15.32 -12.37 -7.02
C LEU A 134 16.08 -13.40 -7.85
N GLN A 135 16.71 -12.98 -8.94
CA GLN A 135 17.60 -13.85 -9.71
C GLN A 135 18.82 -13.07 -10.18
N VAL A 136 20.01 -13.66 -10.03
CA VAL A 136 21.23 -13.10 -10.62
C VAL A 136 21.26 -13.45 -12.11
N VAL A 137 21.43 -12.43 -12.95
CA VAL A 137 21.47 -12.56 -14.41
C VAL A 137 22.82 -12.11 -15.00
N ASP A 138 23.55 -11.23 -14.30
CA ASP A 138 24.93 -10.84 -14.64
C ASP A 138 25.84 -10.99 -13.40
N PRO A 139 26.45 -12.18 -13.20
CA PRO A 139 27.35 -12.44 -12.08
C PRO A 139 28.55 -11.48 -11.99
N PRO A 140 29.24 -11.12 -13.09
CA PRO A 140 30.26 -10.07 -13.07
C PRO A 140 29.79 -8.71 -12.55
N ALA A 141 28.62 -8.23 -12.99
CA ALA A 141 28.06 -6.96 -12.52
C ALA A 141 27.73 -7.02 -11.03
N LEU A 142 27.10 -8.10 -10.58
CA LEU A 142 26.80 -8.33 -9.16
C LEU A 142 28.07 -8.26 -8.29
N LEU A 143 29.13 -8.94 -8.71
CA LEU A 143 30.40 -8.95 -7.99
C LEU A 143 31.01 -7.55 -7.89
N ARG A 144 30.99 -6.80 -9.00
CA ARG A 144 31.57 -5.46 -9.07
C ARG A 144 30.80 -4.44 -8.24
N GLN A 145 29.48 -4.51 -8.25
CA GLN A 145 28.63 -3.47 -7.68
C GLN A 145 28.21 -3.73 -6.22
N LEU A 146 27.95 -4.99 -5.86
CA LEU A 146 27.35 -5.32 -4.55
C LEU A 146 28.25 -6.18 -3.65
N VAL A 147 28.94 -7.19 -4.19
CA VAL A 147 29.69 -8.16 -3.36
C VAL A 147 31.08 -7.65 -2.96
N GLY A 148 31.81 -7.06 -3.91
CA GLY A 148 33.20 -6.64 -3.68
C GLY A 148 34.09 -7.81 -3.25
N THR A 149 34.65 -7.73 -2.04
CA THR A 149 35.56 -8.75 -1.48
C THR A 149 34.89 -9.69 -0.47
N ASP A 150 33.56 -9.62 -0.30
CA ASP A 150 32.85 -10.46 0.64
C ASP A 150 33.03 -11.95 0.29
N PRO A 151 33.53 -12.79 1.22
CA PRO A 151 33.65 -14.22 0.97
C PRO A 151 32.31 -14.95 0.88
N GLN A 152 31.22 -14.42 1.43
CA GLN A 152 29.91 -15.06 1.46
C GLN A 152 28.80 -14.01 1.51
N PHE A 153 28.25 -13.66 0.35
CA PHE A 153 27.15 -12.72 0.18
C PHE A 153 25.80 -13.42 0.20
N ARG A 154 24.91 -13.02 1.10
CA ARG A 154 23.62 -13.68 1.36
C ARG A 154 22.42 -12.78 1.07
N THR A 155 21.23 -13.36 1.01
CA THR A 155 19.98 -12.64 0.73
C THR A 155 19.67 -11.51 1.70
N GLU A 156 20.08 -11.64 2.97
CA GLU A 156 19.85 -10.64 4.01
C GLU A 156 20.59 -9.31 3.74
N GLU A 157 21.76 -9.38 3.11
CA GLU A 157 22.61 -8.20 2.85
C GLU A 157 22.04 -7.29 1.77
N ILE A 158 21.31 -7.86 0.80
CA ILE A 158 20.69 -7.12 -0.30
C ILE A 158 19.21 -6.81 -0.04
N GLY A 159 18.55 -7.58 0.83
CA GLY A 159 17.10 -7.53 1.01
C GLY A 159 16.55 -6.17 1.43
N ASP A 160 17.25 -5.45 2.31
CA ASP A 160 16.83 -4.13 2.77
C ASP A 160 16.95 -3.05 1.70
N TYR A 161 18.02 -3.09 0.91
CA TYR A 161 18.22 -2.19 -0.23
C TYR A 161 17.11 -2.38 -1.28
N LEU A 162 16.83 -3.62 -1.64
CA LEU A 162 15.78 -3.96 -2.61
C LEU A 162 14.40 -3.57 -2.09
N ARG A 163 14.10 -3.84 -0.81
CA ARG A 163 12.82 -3.44 -0.19
C ARG A 163 12.59 -1.93 -0.31
N ARG A 164 13.60 -1.11 -0.03
CA ARG A 164 13.50 0.36 -0.13
C ARG A 164 13.29 0.81 -1.59
N THR A 165 14.01 0.20 -2.52
CA THR A 165 13.88 0.47 -3.96
C THR A 165 12.46 0.16 -4.44
N ILE A 166 11.93 -1.02 -4.08
CA ILE A 166 10.57 -1.45 -4.41
C ILE A 166 9.52 -0.47 -3.88
N VAL A 167 9.61 -0.10 -2.59
CA VAL A 167 8.63 0.82 -1.97
C VAL A 167 8.66 2.20 -2.63
N GLY A 168 9.83 2.66 -3.08
CA GLY A 168 9.97 3.91 -3.82
C GLY A 168 9.24 3.92 -5.17
N GLN A 169 9.15 2.77 -5.83
CA GLN A 169 8.51 2.65 -7.16
C GLN A 169 7.04 2.28 -7.12
N LEU A 170 6.58 1.67 -6.02
CA LEU A 170 5.18 1.26 -5.89
C LEU A 170 4.21 2.43 -6.05
N GLY A 171 4.50 3.58 -5.43
CA GLY A 171 3.62 4.76 -5.51
C GLY A 171 3.43 5.30 -6.92
N PRO A 172 4.51 5.62 -7.64
CA PRO A 172 4.43 5.99 -9.06
C PRO A 172 3.69 4.97 -9.91
N ALA A 173 3.99 3.68 -9.76
CA ALA A 173 3.35 2.62 -10.54
C ALA A 173 1.84 2.51 -10.28
N LEU A 174 1.40 2.65 -9.02
CA LEU A 174 -0.02 2.66 -8.68
C LEU A 174 -0.73 3.91 -9.23
N ALA A 175 -0.07 5.07 -9.20
CA ALA A 175 -0.62 6.30 -9.74
C ALA A 175 -0.75 6.25 -11.27
N GLU A 176 0.25 5.70 -11.97
CA GLU A 176 0.25 5.52 -13.43
C GLU A 176 -0.79 4.49 -13.90
N ALA A 177 -1.06 3.44 -13.08
CA ALA A 177 -2.08 2.47 -13.39
C ALA A 177 -3.49 3.09 -13.46
N GLY A 178 -3.74 4.17 -12.70
CA GLY A 178 -5.03 4.87 -12.71
C GLY A 178 -6.21 4.02 -12.26
N VAL A 179 -5.95 2.90 -11.56
CA VAL A 179 -6.97 1.97 -11.07
C VAL A 179 -7.51 2.47 -9.73
N ALA A 180 -8.83 2.46 -9.57
CA ALA A 180 -9.46 2.77 -8.29
C ALA A 180 -9.01 1.76 -7.22
N ALA A 181 -8.82 2.23 -6.00
CA ALA A 181 -8.26 1.47 -4.89
C ALA A 181 -9.09 0.21 -4.58
N ILE A 182 -10.41 0.30 -4.75
CA ILE A 182 -11.34 -0.84 -4.62
C ILE A 182 -11.16 -1.89 -5.72
N ASP A 183 -10.70 -1.48 -6.90
CA ASP A 183 -10.47 -2.34 -8.07
C ASP A 183 -9.03 -2.84 -8.17
N LEU A 184 -8.14 -2.40 -7.28
CA LEU A 184 -6.73 -2.83 -7.27
C LEU A 184 -6.62 -4.35 -7.22
N ALA A 185 -7.43 -5.00 -6.38
CA ALA A 185 -7.46 -6.46 -6.25
C ALA A 185 -7.69 -7.18 -7.60
N ALA A 186 -8.59 -6.67 -8.44
CA ALA A 186 -8.86 -7.24 -9.76
C ALA A 186 -7.69 -7.05 -10.74
N ASN A 187 -6.87 -6.01 -10.53
CA ASN A 187 -5.79 -5.61 -11.43
C ASN A 187 -4.38 -5.93 -10.88
N GLN A 188 -4.28 -6.56 -9.71
CA GLN A 188 -3.01 -6.85 -9.04
C GLN A 188 -2.01 -7.58 -9.94
N ARG A 189 -2.46 -8.51 -10.79
CA ARG A 189 -1.58 -9.28 -11.68
C ARG A 189 -0.88 -8.38 -12.69
N GLU A 190 -1.63 -7.48 -13.32
CA GLU A 190 -1.09 -6.57 -14.33
C GLU A 190 -0.13 -5.56 -13.68
N ILE A 191 -0.52 -4.99 -12.55
CA ILE A 191 0.32 -4.07 -11.77
C ILE A 191 1.62 -4.77 -11.35
N SER A 192 1.53 -6.02 -10.87
CA SER A 192 2.68 -6.81 -10.45
C SER A 192 3.63 -7.11 -11.62
N GLN A 193 3.10 -7.43 -12.81
CA GLN A 193 3.94 -7.68 -14.00
C GLN A 193 4.67 -6.41 -14.46
N ARG A 194 3.98 -5.26 -14.47
CA ARG A 194 4.60 -3.97 -14.81
C ARG A 194 5.70 -3.61 -13.82
N LEU A 195 5.43 -3.75 -12.52
CA LEU A 195 6.41 -3.53 -11.46
C LEU A 195 7.62 -4.46 -11.59
N ALA A 196 7.41 -5.76 -11.83
CA ALA A 196 8.50 -6.71 -12.03
C ALA A 196 9.41 -6.30 -13.20
N GLY A 197 8.82 -5.86 -14.32
CA GLY A 197 9.56 -5.36 -15.48
C GLY A 197 10.37 -4.11 -15.15
N GLN A 198 9.73 -3.09 -14.58
CA GLN A 198 10.39 -1.83 -14.21
C GLN A 198 11.54 -2.06 -13.21
N LEU A 199 11.29 -2.84 -12.16
CA LEU A 199 12.32 -3.17 -11.17
C LEU A 199 13.48 -3.94 -11.78
N THR A 200 13.22 -4.82 -12.76
CA THR A 200 14.27 -5.55 -13.47
C THR A 200 15.14 -4.61 -14.28
N GLU A 201 14.55 -3.63 -14.96
CA GLU A 201 15.32 -2.61 -15.70
C GLU A 201 16.17 -1.75 -14.76
N ASP A 202 15.60 -1.28 -13.65
CA ASP A 202 16.33 -0.45 -12.69
C ASP A 202 17.44 -1.20 -11.94
N LEU A 203 17.32 -2.53 -11.83
CA LEU A 203 18.31 -3.38 -11.18
C LEU A 203 19.33 -4.00 -12.14
N HIS A 204 19.18 -3.76 -13.45
CA HIS A 204 20.04 -4.34 -14.48
C HIS A 204 21.52 -4.01 -14.26
N GLU A 205 21.86 -2.78 -13.87
CA GLU A 205 23.25 -2.36 -13.62
C GLU A 205 23.92 -3.13 -12.46
N TYR A 206 23.13 -3.66 -11.52
CA TYR A 206 23.60 -4.51 -10.42
C TYR A 206 23.67 -5.99 -10.78
N GLY A 207 23.25 -6.36 -12.00
CA GLY A 207 23.25 -7.74 -12.50
C GLY A 207 22.15 -8.63 -11.93
N VAL A 208 21.06 -8.03 -11.48
CA VAL A 208 19.96 -8.72 -10.80
C VAL A 208 18.63 -8.42 -11.49
N ALA A 209 17.78 -9.44 -11.57
CA ALA A 209 16.44 -9.34 -12.12
C ALA A 209 15.37 -9.71 -11.07
N VAL A 210 14.15 -9.22 -11.28
CA VAL A 210 12.96 -9.55 -10.50
C VAL A 210 11.99 -10.32 -11.41
N PRO A 211 12.19 -11.63 -11.62
CA PRO A 211 11.37 -12.41 -12.55
C PRO A 211 9.91 -12.53 -12.11
N ARG A 212 9.63 -12.34 -10.82
CA ARG A 212 8.28 -12.39 -10.27
C ARG A 212 8.13 -11.38 -9.14
N PHE A 213 7.06 -10.61 -9.22
CA PHE A 213 6.58 -9.74 -8.15
C PHE A 213 5.14 -10.12 -7.84
N VAL A 214 4.76 -10.09 -6.57
CA VAL A 214 3.42 -10.42 -6.11
C VAL A 214 2.96 -9.37 -5.10
N ILE A 215 1.82 -8.76 -5.38
CA ILE A 215 1.04 -8.01 -4.41
C ILE A 215 0.09 -8.98 -3.73
N GLU A 216 0.27 -9.21 -2.43
CA GLU A 216 -0.59 -10.10 -1.65
C GLU A 216 -1.81 -9.34 -1.11
N ASN A 217 -1.60 -8.11 -0.64
CA ASN A 217 -2.67 -7.27 -0.13
C ASN A 217 -2.34 -5.79 -0.28
N VAL A 218 -3.38 -4.99 -0.51
CA VAL A 218 -3.38 -3.53 -0.39
C VAL A 218 -4.50 -3.14 0.55
N SER A 219 -4.16 -2.56 1.71
CA SER A 219 -5.12 -2.17 2.74
C SER A 219 -5.24 -0.65 2.84
N PHE A 220 -6.41 -0.23 3.33
CA PHE A 220 -6.71 1.17 3.57
C PHE A 220 -6.39 1.54 5.04
N PRO A 221 -6.40 2.84 5.39
CA PRO A 221 -6.41 3.24 6.78
C PRO A 221 -7.73 2.79 7.44
N PRO A 222 -7.73 2.44 8.74
CA PRO A 222 -8.92 1.95 9.43
C PRO A 222 -10.14 2.86 9.30
N GLU A 223 -9.92 4.18 9.22
CA GLU A 223 -10.98 5.18 9.08
C GLU A 223 -11.69 5.08 7.72
N VAL A 224 -10.94 4.78 6.66
CA VAL A 224 -11.49 4.60 5.30
C VAL A 224 -12.18 3.24 5.18
N GLU A 225 -11.61 2.19 5.78
CA GLU A 225 -12.26 0.86 5.85
C GLU A 225 -13.62 0.95 6.54
N ALA A 226 -13.69 1.59 7.71
CA ALA A 226 -14.94 1.79 8.43
C ALA A 226 -15.98 2.60 7.64
N ALA A 227 -15.55 3.61 6.88
CA ALA A 227 -16.45 4.39 6.03
C ALA A 227 -16.99 3.58 4.85
N LEU A 228 -16.13 2.76 4.21
CA LEU A 228 -16.51 1.85 3.13
C LEU A 228 -17.46 0.76 3.61
N ASP A 229 -17.21 0.18 4.78
CA ASP A 229 -18.09 -0.83 5.38
C ASP A 229 -19.46 -0.24 5.69
N LYS A 230 -19.52 0.96 6.27
CA LYS A 230 -20.78 1.66 6.54
C LYS A 230 -21.55 1.96 5.24
N ARG A 231 -20.86 2.42 4.19
CA ARG A 231 -21.46 2.65 2.86
C ARG A 231 -22.04 1.36 2.29
N THR A 232 -21.29 0.26 2.40
CA THR A 232 -21.71 -1.06 1.91
C THR A 232 -22.91 -1.58 2.69
N GLN A 233 -22.93 -1.44 4.02
CA GLN A 233 -24.08 -1.78 4.86
C GLN A 233 -25.33 -0.99 4.45
N MET A 234 -25.22 0.33 4.24
CA MET A 234 -26.35 1.14 3.77
C MET A 234 -26.84 0.72 2.38
N GLY A 235 -25.93 0.34 1.47
CA GLY A 235 -26.25 -0.13 0.13
C GLY A 235 -26.91 -1.52 0.10
N LEU A 236 -26.45 -2.45 0.93
CA LEU A 236 -27.02 -3.80 1.08
C LEU A 236 -28.42 -3.76 1.68
N VAL A 237 -28.63 -2.85 2.62
CA VAL A 237 -29.94 -2.70 3.26
C VAL A 237 -30.97 -2.18 2.25
N GLY A 238 -30.55 -1.39 1.24
CA GLY A 238 -31.28 -1.04 0.00
C GLY A 238 -32.58 -0.27 0.16
N ASN A 239 -33.21 -0.36 1.33
CA ASN A 239 -34.46 0.23 1.72
C ASN A 239 -34.23 0.93 3.06
N LEU A 240 -34.31 2.25 3.05
CA LEU A 240 -34.15 3.07 4.25
C LEU A 240 -35.18 2.71 5.34
N ASP A 241 -36.34 2.15 4.96
CA ASP A 241 -37.30 1.57 5.90
C ASP A 241 -36.78 0.30 6.58
N ALA A 242 -36.00 -0.52 5.89
CA ALA A 242 -35.38 -1.69 6.48
C ALA A 242 -34.23 -1.30 7.42
N TYR A 243 -33.50 -0.22 7.13
CA TYR A 243 -32.43 0.29 8.00
C TYR A 243 -33.00 0.91 9.29
N THR A 244 -34.03 1.76 9.18
CA THR A 244 -34.71 2.31 10.36
C THR A 244 -35.38 1.20 11.18
N LYS A 245 -35.98 0.20 10.52
CA LYS A 245 -36.49 -1.01 11.20
C LYS A 245 -35.36 -1.82 11.86
N PHE A 246 -34.22 -2.00 11.20
CA PHE A 246 -33.08 -2.75 11.74
C PHE A 246 -32.45 -2.03 12.94
N GLN A 247 -32.16 -0.74 12.82
CA GLN A 247 -31.71 0.11 13.93
C GLN A 247 -32.71 0.10 15.09
N SER A 248 -34.01 0.15 14.79
CA SER A 248 -35.04 0.05 15.82
C SER A 248 -35.10 -1.34 16.46
N ALA A 249 -34.84 -2.41 15.69
CA ALA A 249 -34.80 -3.78 16.19
C ALA A 249 -33.56 -4.02 17.07
N ASP A 250 -32.39 -3.53 16.66
CA ASP A 250 -31.13 -3.58 17.42
C ASP A 250 -31.23 -2.77 18.73
N ALA A 251 -31.92 -1.62 18.68
CA ALA A 251 -32.25 -0.82 19.86
C ALA A 251 -33.25 -1.53 20.80
N ILE A 252 -34.25 -2.25 20.25
CA ILE A 252 -35.18 -3.07 21.03
C ILE A 252 -34.48 -4.28 21.64
N GLU A 253 -33.59 -4.95 20.91
CA GLU A 253 -32.80 -6.09 21.39
C GLU A 253 -31.84 -5.64 22.51
N THR A 254 -31.16 -4.52 22.33
CA THR A 254 -30.29 -3.92 23.35
C THR A 254 -31.07 -3.46 24.59
N ALA A 255 -32.29 -2.93 24.41
CA ALA A 255 -33.18 -2.58 25.51
C ALA A 255 -33.77 -3.82 26.22
N ALA A 256 -34.08 -4.89 25.49
CA ALA A 256 -34.55 -6.17 26.03
C ALA A 256 -33.42 -6.95 26.74
N ALA A 257 -32.17 -6.79 26.30
CA ALA A 257 -30.98 -7.30 26.96
C ALA A 257 -30.60 -6.53 28.23
N ASN A 258 -31.15 -5.32 28.42
CA ASN A 258 -30.98 -4.49 29.62
C ASN A 258 -32.34 -4.12 30.28
N PRO A 259 -33.11 -5.11 30.78
CA PRO A 259 -34.49 -4.94 31.25
C PRO A 259 -34.63 -4.22 32.62
N GLY A 260 -33.67 -3.36 32.99
CA GLY A 260 -33.67 -2.61 34.25
C GLY A 260 -33.19 -1.16 34.13
N GLY A 261 -32.92 -0.67 32.91
CA GLY A 261 -32.57 0.73 32.66
C GLY A 261 -33.82 1.59 32.45
N ALA A 262 -33.73 2.90 32.72
CA ALA A 262 -34.81 3.89 32.71
C ALA A 262 -35.51 4.15 31.33
N GLY A 263 -35.63 3.16 30.46
CA GLY A 263 -36.27 3.23 29.14
C GLY A 263 -37.68 2.64 29.06
N GLU A 264 -38.18 2.00 30.12
CA GLU A 264 -39.46 1.29 30.12
C GLU A 264 -40.68 2.22 29.96
N GLY A 265 -40.57 3.48 30.39
CA GLY A 265 -41.61 4.51 30.18
C GLY A 265 -41.63 5.12 28.78
N LEU A 266 -40.53 5.02 28.03
CA LEU A 266 -40.37 5.62 26.69
C LEU A 266 -40.82 4.65 25.57
N GLY A 267 -40.57 3.34 25.73
CA GLY A 267 -40.96 2.32 24.76
C GLY A 267 -42.48 2.15 24.60
N LEU A 268 -43.23 2.25 25.70
CA LEU A 268 -44.70 2.19 25.68
C LEU A 268 -45.35 3.46 25.09
N GLY A 269 -44.79 4.64 25.36
CA GLY A 269 -45.28 5.91 24.83
C GLY A 269 -45.09 6.03 23.31
N MET A 270 -43.98 5.51 22.79
CA MET A 270 -43.68 5.53 21.36
C MET A 270 -44.49 4.49 20.57
N GLY A 271 -44.76 3.31 21.17
CA GLY A 271 -45.61 2.27 20.57
C GLY A 271 -47.07 2.70 20.36
N MET A 272 -47.64 3.49 21.27
CA MET A 272 -49.00 4.01 21.12
C MET A 272 -49.10 5.16 20.10
N ALA A 273 -48.07 5.99 19.95
CA ALA A 273 -48.03 7.06 18.95
C ALA A 273 -47.96 6.49 17.51
N MET A 274 -47.17 5.42 17.31
CA MET A 274 -47.06 4.77 16.00
C MET A 274 -48.34 4.03 15.60
N GLY A 275 -49.05 3.42 16.57
CA GLY A 275 -50.33 2.75 16.34
C GLY A 275 -51.44 3.68 15.84
N GLN A 276 -51.49 4.92 16.33
CA GLN A 276 -52.48 5.91 15.88
C GLN A 276 -52.21 6.45 14.47
N GLN A 277 -50.94 6.52 14.06
CA GLN A 277 -50.57 6.98 12.71
C GLN A 277 -50.85 5.90 11.65
N MET A 278 -50.69 4.62 12.00
CA MET A 278 -51.00 3.49 11.13
C MET A 278 -52.51 3.24 10.99
N ALA A 279 -53.31 3.55 12.02
CA ALA A 279 -54.77 3.46 11.94
C ALA A 279 -55.39 4.51 10.98
N ARG A 280 -54.70 5.63 10.74
CA ARG A 280 -55.16 6.68 9.81
C ARG A 280 -54.86 6.38 8.34
N SER A 281 -53.82 5.61 8.04
CA SER A 281 -53.46 5.28 6.66
C SER A 281 -54.28 4.13 6.05
N LEU A 282 -55.03 3.37 6.87
CA LEU A 282 -55.90 2.27 6.41
C LEU A 282 -57.37 2.70 6.20
N GLY A 283 -57.72 3.97 6.44
CA GLY A 283 -59.11 4.43 6.55
C GLY A 283 -59.71 5.21 5.38
N GLU A 284 -58.99 5.46 4.27
CA GLU A 284 -59.51 6.30 3.18
C GLU A 284 -59.94 5.50 1.93
N PRO A 285 -61.21 5.63 1.48
CA PRO A 285 -61.67 5.02 0.23
C PRO A 285 -61.38 5.93 -0.99
N ALA A 286 -60.84 5.32 -2.04
CA ALA A 286 -60.53 5.92 -3.33
C ALA A 286 -61.80 6.36 -4.10
N ALA A 287 -61.79 7.57 -4.66
CA ALA A 287 -62.78 8.08 -5.60
C ALA A 287 -62.24 8.09 -7.05
N PRO A 288 -63.12 8.00 -8.08
CA PRO A 288 -62.73 7.59 -9.43
C PRO A 288 -62.36 8.75 -10.37
N ALA A 289 -61.53 8.43 -11.35
CA ALA A 289 -61.02 9.28 -12.43
C ALA A 289 -62.07 9.64 -13.49
N PRO A 290 -61.90 10.77 -14.23
CA PRO A 290 -62.49 10.96 -15.54
C PRO A 290 -61.46 10.87 -16.68
N ALA A 291 -62.03 10.64 -17.86
CA ALA A 291 -61.43 10.06 -19.05
C ALA A 291 -60.72 11.05 -20.01
N SER A 292 -59.89 10.42 -20.83
CA SER A 292 -59.17 10.81 -22.05
C SER A 292 -59.80 11.82 -23.02
N THR A 293 -58.93 12.65 -23.62
CA THR A 293 -59.02 13.11 -25.03
C THR A 293 -57.62 13.08 -25.70
N PRO A 294 -57.54 12.97 -27.04
CA PRO A 294 -56.35 12.48 -27.74
C PRO A 294 -55.40 13.57 -28.27
N ALA A 295 -54.16 13.13 -28.55
CA ALA A 295 -52.97 13.87 -28.98
C ALA A 295 -53.06 14.55 -30.36
N PRO A 296 -52.03 15.36 -30.69
CA PRO A 296 -51.26 15.04 -31.89
C PRO A 296 -49.72 15.06 -31.70
N ALA A 297 -49.12 13.99 -32.23
CA ALA A 297 -47.87 13.80 -33.01
C ALA A 297 -46.50 14.44 -32.59
N PRO A 298 -45.37 13.76 -32.93
CA PRO A 298 -44.11 13.86 -32.20
C PRO A 298 -43.00 14.65 -32.93
N ALA A 299 -42.11 15.30 -32.16
CA ALA A 299 -40.86 15.86 -32.64
C ALA A 299 -39.65 15.36 -31.81
N GLN A 300 -38.94 14.42 -32.44
CA GLN A 300 -37.49 14.15 -32.45
C GLN A 300 -36.60 14.46 -31.24
N SER A 301 -35.94 13.39 -30.79
CA SER A 301 -34.86 13.24 -29.82
C SER A 301 -33.48 13.71 -30.31
N THR A 302 -32.67 14.27 -29.42
CA THR A 302 -31.18 14.16 -29.39
C THR A 302 -30.63 14.44 -27.96
N PRO A 303 -29.42 13.97 -27.60
CA PRO A 303 -29.18 13.21 -26.37
C PRO A 303 -28.72 14.04 -25.15
N GLY A 304 -29.00 13.48 -23.96
CA GLY A 304 -28.64 14.01 -22.66
C GLY A 304 -27.13 14.09 -22.41
N GLY A 305 -26.71 15.25 -21.89
CA GLY A 305 -25.45 15.40 -21.18
C GLY A 305 -25.52 14.80 -19.77
N PRO A 306 -24.37 14.58 -19.12
CA PRO A 306 -24.29 13.98 -17.79
C PRO A 306 -25.01 14.85 -16.73
N PRO A 307 -25.54 14.24 -15.66
CA PRO A 307 -26.27 14.97 -14.62
C PRO A 307 -25.33 15.97 -13.92
N PRO A 308 -25.84 17.15 -13.52
CA PRO A 308 -25.04 18.16 -12.84
C PRO A 308 -24.60 17.67 -11.45
N LEU A 309 -23.34 17.93 -11.09
CA LEU A 309 -22.80 17.76 -9.74
C LEU A 309 -23.70 18.48 -8.71
N PRO A 310 -23.88 17.94 -7.48
CA PRO A 310 -24.57 18.67 -6.42
C PRO A 310 -23.88 20.01 -6.18
N ALA A 311 -24.64 21.10 -6.23
CA ALA A 311 -24.13 22.44 -5.95
C ALA A 311 -23.49 22.45 -4.56
N GLN A 312 -22.18 22.74 -4.50
CA GLN A 312 -21.49 22.97 -3.24
C GLN A 312 -22.21 24.13 -2.53
N ALA A 313 -22.65 23.90 -1.28
CA ALA A 313 -23.29 24.95 -0.49
C ALA A 313 -22.34 26.16 -0.41
N ALA A 314 -22.85 27.35 -0.72
CA ALA A 314 -22.02 28.55 -0.77
C ALA A 314 -21.34 28.79 0.59
N PRO A 315 -20.09 29.27 0.64
CA PRO A 315 -19.43 29.53 1.90
C PRO A 315 -20.06 30.73 2.63
N TRP A 316 -19.96 30.71 3.96
CA TRP A 316 -20.43 31.76 4.86
C TRP A 316 -19.33 32.78 5.17
N PHE A 317 -19.77 34.01 5.41
CA PHE A 317 -18.97 35.11 5.93
C PHE A 317 -19.62 35.68 7.20
N TRP A 318 -18.83 36.21 8.13
CA TRP A 318 -19.32 36.85 9.36
C TRP A 318 -18.54 38.13 9.67
N ALA A 319 -19.15 39.05 10.41
CA ALA A 319 -18.50 40.25 10.90
C ALA A 319 -17.77 39.99 12.22
N ASN A 320 -16.46 40.21 12.27
CA ASN A 320 -15.66 40.13 13.50
C ASN A 320 -14.95 41.48 13.72
N GLY A 321 -15.30 42.20 14.80
CA GLY A 321 -14.65 43.47 15.15
C GLY A 321 -14.76 44.58 14.10
N GLY A 322 -15.78 44.56 13.24
CA GLY A 322 -15.97 45.53 12.14
C GLY A 322 -15.31 45.15 10.82
N ALA A 323 -14.63 44.00 10.74
CA ALA A 323 -14.09 43.43 9.52
C ALA A 323 -14.86 42.16 9.10
N GLN A 324 -14.85 41.86 7.80
CA GLN A 324 -15.41 40.63 7.24
C GLN A 324 -14.43 39.47 7.39
N SER A 325 -14.91 38.34 7.91
CA SER A 325 -14.21 37.07 8.04
C SER A 325 -14.91 35.97 7.23
N GLY A 326 -14.16 34.99 6.72
CA GLY A 326 -14.62 33.95 5.78
C GLY A 326 -13.78 33.94 4.49
N PRO A 327 -14.05 33.07 3.51
CA PRO A 327 -15.15 32.10 3.42
C PRO A 327 -14.95 30.86 4.30
N ALA A 328 -16.02 30.36 4.94
CA ALA A 328 -16.00 29.10 5.71
C ALA A 328 -17.27 28.26 5.51
N PRO A 329 -17.21 26.92 5.58
CA PRO A 329 -18.40 26.05 5.59
C PRO A 329 -19.21 26.22 6.89
N VAL A 330 -20.47 25.80 6.89
CA VAL A 330 -21.38 25.92 8.07
C VAL A 330 -20.85 25.18 9.30
N GLU A 331 -20.07 24.12 9.11
CA GLU A 331 -19.45 23.33 10.19
C GLU A 331 -18.47 24.18 11.01
N ASP A 332 -17.69 25.03 10.36
CA ASP A 332 -16.76 25.95 11.03
C ASP A 332 -17.51 27.02 11.84
N LEU A 333 -18.71 27.42 11.39
CA LEU A 333 -19.56 28.37 12.12
C LEU A 333 -20.06 27.77 13.44
N ALA A 334 -20.28 26.45 13.50
CA ALA A 334 -20.66 25.76 14.73
C ALA A 334 -19.55 25.83 15.78
N THR A 335 -18.30 25.56 15.39
CA THR A 335 -17.13 25.66 16.27
C THR A 335 -16.92 27.09 16.76
N ARG A 336 -17.09 28.08 15.88
CA ARG A 336 -16.95 29.50 16.22
C ARG A 336 -18.06 29.98 17.14
N THR A 337 -19.28 29.46 16.98
CA THR A 337 -20.39 29.70 17.90
C THR A 337 -20.09 29.14 19.29
N ALA A 338 -19.51 27.94 19.38
CA ALA A 338 -19.10 27.34 20.65
C ALA A 338 -17.96 28.13 21.34
N SER A 339 -17.06 28.74 20.56
CA SER A 339 -15.98 29.59 21.09
C SER A 339 -16.42 31.00 21.50
N GLY A 340 -17.66 31.39 21.19
CA GLY A 340 -18.20 32.73 21.43
C GLY A 340 -17.76 33.79 20.40
N GLU A 341 -17.01 33.41 19.35
CA GLU A 341 -16.62 34.30 18.26
C GLU A 341 -17.83 34.72 17.39
N ILE A 342 -18.80 33.81 17.23
CA ILE A 342 -20.07 34.08 16.56
C ILE A 342 -21.19 33.97 17.60
N THR A 343 -21.92 35.06 17.78
CA THR A 343 -23.10 35.14 18.65
C THR A 343 -24.36 35.33 17.81
N ARG A 344 -25.55 35.26 18.44
CA ARG A 344 -26.83 35.48 17.75
C ARG A 344 -26.91 36.85 17.06
N ASP A 345 -26.20 37.84 17.57
CA ASP A 345 -26.18 39.21 17.05
C ASP A 345 -25.08 39.44 16.00
N THR A 346 -24.21 38.46 15.78
CA THR A 346 -23.13 38.56 14.79
C THR A 346 -23.72 38.59 13.39
N LEU A 347 -23.37 39.60 12.59
CA LEU A 347 -23.82 39.71 11.21
C LEU A 347 -23.15 38.63 10.36
N VAL A 348 -23.95 37.88 9.60
CA VAL A 348 -23.51 36.84 8.68
C VAL A 348 -24.06 37.09 7.28
N TRP A 349 -23.37 36.56 6.28
CA TRP A 349 -23.79 36.64 4.89
C TRP A 349 -23.34 35.41 4.11
N GLN A 350 -24.16 34.99 3.15
CA GLN A 350 -23.87 33.93 2.20
C GLN A 350 -24.39 34.37 0.82
N GLN A 351 -23.77 33.88 -0.25
CA GLN A 351 -24.24 34.11 -1.61
C GLN A 351 -25.71 33.64 -1.76
N GLY A 352 -26.61 34.57 -2.05
CA GLY A 352 -28.06 34.35 -2.14
C GLY A 352 -28.88 35.10 -1.09
N MET A 353 -28.24 35.67 -0.05
CA MET A 353 -28.90 36.55 0.91
C MET A 353 -29.01 37.99 0.39
N SER A 354 -30.09 38.69 0.75
CA SER A 354 -30.38 40.08 0.35
C SER A 354 -29.41 41.10 0.97
N GLY A 355 -28.76 40.74 2.08
CA GLY A 355 -27.78 41.56 2.79
C GLY A 355 -27.26 40.83 4.03
N TRP A 356 -26.40 41.51 4.79
CA TRP A 356 -25.91 41.00 6.08
C TRP A 356 -27.05 40.93 7.09
N GLU A 357 -27.25 39.75 7.69
CA GLU A 357 -28.31 39.51 8.67
C GLU A 357 -27.72 38.95 9.97
N PRO A 358 -28.32 39.22 11.15
CA PRO A 358 -27.87 38.63 12.40
C PRO A 358 -27.99 37.10 12.36
N ALA A 359 -26.97 36.37 12.82
CA ALA A 359 -26.89 34.91 12.74
C ALA A 359 -28.07 34.19 13.40
N GLY A 360 -28.65 34.76 14.46
CA GLY A 360 -29.85 34.23 15.11
C GLY A 360 -31.15 34.37 14.32
N GLN A 361 -31.18 35.23 13.29
CA GLN A 361 -32.34 35.46 12.41
C GLN A 361 -32.27 34.60 11.14
N VAL A 362 -31.10 34.04 10.83
CA VAL A 362 -30.91 33.13 9.70
C VAL A 362 -31.43 31.74 10.07
N ALA A 363 -32.54 31.33 9.46
CA ALA A 363 -33.21 30.06 9.77
C ALA A 363 -32.27 28.84 9.68
N VAL A 364 -31.33 28.85 8.74
CA VAL A 364 -30.35 27.77 8.54
C VAL A 364 -29.34 27.68 9.70
N LEU A 365 -29.03 28.79 10.38
CA LEU A 365 -28.06 28.85 11.48
C LEU A 365 -28.70 28.79 12.87
N ALA A 366 -30.02 28.86 12.97
CA ALA A 366 -30.75 28.88 14.25
C ALA A 366 -30.40 27.69 15.17
N HIS A 367 -30.09 26.53 14.60
CA HIS A 367 -29.73 25.31 15.32
C HIS A 367 -28.36 25.40 16.04
N LEU A 368 -27.50 26.33 15.64
CA LEU A 368 -26.16 26.52 16.25
C LEU A 368 -26.22 27.17 17.64
N PHE A 369 -27.35 27.79 18.00
CA PHE A 369 -27.47 28.62 19.20
C PHE A 369 -28.36 28.02 20.30
N VAL A 370 -28.52 26.68 20.35
CA VAL A 370 -29.30 25.99 21.39
C VAL A 370 -28.46 25.85 22.67
N ALA A 371 -29.02 26.26 23.81
CA ALA A 371 -28.32 26.37 25.09
C ALA A 371 -27.94 25.00 25.69
N SER A 372 -26.72 24.89 26.21
CA SER A 372 -26.27 23.77 27.04
C SER A 372 -27.06 23.72 28.36
N PRO A 373 -27.41 22.53 28.90
CA PRO A 373 -28.08 22.42 30.19
C PRO A 373 -27.16 22.91 31.34
N PRO A 374 -27.72 23.51 32.41
CA PRO A 374 -26.94 24.07 33.51
C PRO A 374 -26.20 22.97 34.30
N PRO A 375 -25.02 23.28 34.86
CA PRO A 375 -24.24 22.32 35.66
C PRO A 375 -24.98 21.94 36.95
N LEU A 376 -24.87 20.65 37.32
CA LEU A 376 -25.48 20.09 38.52
C LEU A 376 -24.90 20.73 39.80
N PRO A 377 -25.73 21.01 40.82
CA PRO A 377 -25.27 21.57 42.09
C PRO A 377 -24.34 20.60 42.85
N PRO A 378 -23.37 21.10 43.62
CA PRO A 378 -22.42 20.26 44.35
C PRO A 378 -23.12 19.45 45.44
N THR A 379 -22.85 18.15 45.47
CA THR A 379 -23.34 17.23 46.50
C THR A 379 -22.65 17.53 47.83
N ALA A 380 -23.41 17.95 48.83
CA ALA A 380 -22.93 18.08 50.19
C ALA A 380 -22.50 16.70 50.72
N ALA A 381 -21.24 16.57 51.13
CA ALA A 381 -20.77 15.43 51.88
C ALA A 381 -21.49 15.43 53.23
N GLY A 382 -22.31 14.39 53.45
CA GLY A 382 -22.89 14.12 54.76
C GLY A 382 -21.80 13.75 55.75
N GLU A 383 -21.74 14.51 56.83
CA GLU A 383 -21.35 14.02 58.15
C GLU A 383 -22.13 12.73 58.46
N ASP A 384 -21.44 11.67 58.88
CA ASP A 384 -21.86 10.92 60.06
C ASP A 384 -20.73 9.99 60.57
N ALA A 385 -20.59 10.01 61.89
CA ALA A 385 -19.93 9.08 62.82
C ALA A 385 -18.40 9.09 62.95
#